data_AF-A0A2D6F1R7-F1
#
_entry.id   AF-A0A2D6F1R7-F1
#
_cell.length_a   1.000
_cell.length_b   1.000
_cell.length_c   1.000
_cell.angle_alpha   90.00
_cell.angle_beta   90.00
_cell.angle_gamma   90.00
#
_symmetry.space_group_name_H-M   'P 1'
#
loop_
_entity.id
_entity.type
_entity.pdbx_description
1 polymer ?
#
loop_
_entity_poly.entity_id
_entity_poly.type
_entity_poly.pdbx_seq_one_letter_code
_entity_poly.pdbx_strand_id
1 'polypeptide(L)' 'MSEHYICTGTCHGVSETPGTCQAENCPQHGQSLESCSCTDDKHGGGQDVPAPDPESSESVV' A
#
# COMPACT_ATOMS: atom_id res chain seq x y z
N MET A 1 -13.94 5.80 3.84
CA MET A 1 -13.60 5.27 2.51
C MET A 1 -12.25 5.85 2.17
N SER A 2 -11.18 5.05 2.27
CA SER A 2 -9.85 5.50 1.88
C SER A 2 -9.69 5.24 0.39
N GLU A 3 -10.06 6.23 -0.42
CA GLU A 3 -9.82 6.17 -1.86
C GLU A 3 -8.31 6.29 -2.09
N HIS A 4 -7.72 5.23 -2.62
CA HIS A 4 -6.31 5.23 -3.04
C HIS A 4 -6.25 4.74 -4.47
N TYR A 5 -5.13 5.02 -5.12
CA TYR A 5 -4.90 4.73 -6.52
C TYR A 5 -3.73 3.77 -6.63
N ILE A 6 -3.97 2.64 -7.28
CA ILE A 6 -2.99 1.57 -7.42
C ILE A 6 -2.50 1.50 -8.87
N CYS A 7 -1.23 1.16 -9.03
CA CYS A 7 -0.71 0.77 -10.32
C CYS A 7 -1.02 -0.71 -10.54
N THR A 8 -1.76 -1.02 -11.60
CA THR A 8 -2.06 -2.41 -12.00
C THR A 8 -0.89 -3.10 -12.69
N GLY A 9 0.24 -2.40 -12.84
CA GLY A 9 1.51 -2.94 -13.29
C GLY A 9 2.22 -3.77 -12.21
N THR A 10 3.31 -4.42 -12.62
CA THR A 10 4.12 -5.29 -11.75
C THR A 10 4.84 -4.56 -10.62
N CYS A 11 4.85 -3.22 -10.64
CA CYS A 11 5.43 -2.41 -9.58
C CYS A 11 4.54 -2.29 -8.34
N HIS A 12 3.24 -2.58 -8.44
CA HIS A 12 2.26 -2.47 -7.34
C HIS A 12 2.37 -1.14 -6.56
N GLY A 13 2.65 -0.04 -7.27
CA GLY A 13 2.73 1.28 -6.65
C GLY A 13 1.37 1.72 -6.14
N VAL A 14 1.33 2.41 -5.01
CA VAL A 14 0.11 3.01 -4.43
C VAL A 14 0.27 4.51 -4.28
N SER A 15 -0.83 5.26 -4.39
CA SER A 15 -0.87 6.70 -4.17
C SER A 15 -2.20 7.11 -3.55
N GLU A 16 -2.17 8.05 -2.62
CA GLU A 16 -3.38 8.64 -2.01
C GLU A 16 -4.06 9.67 -2.92
N THR A 17 -3.36 10.11 -3.97
CA THR A 17 -3.85 11.11 -4.91
C THR A 17 -4.02 10.54 -6.32
N PRO A 18 -5.04 10.98 -7.08
CA PRO A 18 -5.17 10.61 -8.47
C PRO A 18 -3.94 11.12 -9.25
N GLY A 19 -3.32 10.23 -10.00
CA GLY A 19 -2.08 10.55 -10.71
C GLY A 19 -1.64 9.42 -11.63
N THR A 20 -0.37 9.47 -12.03
CA THR A 20 0.26 8.45 -12.86
C THR A 20 1.31 7.67 -12.09
N CYS A 21 1.59 6.45 -12.51
CA CYS A 21 2.63 5.62 -11.91
C CYS A 21 4.01 6.27 -12.09
N GLN A 22 4.71 6.51 -10.98
CA GLN A 22 6.04 7.13 -10.94
C GLN A 22 7.18 6.09 -10.93
N ALA A 23 6.87 4.79 -11.02
CA ALA A 23 7.89 3.75 -10.95
C ALA A 23 8.60 3.64 -12.30
N GLU A 24 9.85 4.10 -12.37
CA GLU A 24 10.66 4.17 -13.61
C GLU A 24 10.86 2.80 -14.27
N ASN A 25 10.86 1.72 -13.48
CA ASN A 25 11.00 0.34 -13.95
C ASN A 25 9.66 -0.37 -14.17
N CYS A 26 8.53 0.35 -14.06
CA CYS A 26 7.21 -0.24 -14.27
C CYS A 26 6.84 -0.14 -15.76
N PRO A 27 6.29 -1.19 -16.38
CA PRO A 27 5.78 -1.09 -17.75
C PRO A 27 4.63 -0.07 -17.87
N GLN A 28 4.00 0.26 -16.74
CA GLN A 28 2.96 1.27 -16.62
C GLN A 28 3.49 2.64 -16.16
N HIS A 29 4.80 2.88 -16.21
CA HIS A 29 5.38 4.17 -15.89
C HIS A 29 4.73 5.29 -16.71
N GLY A 30 4.25 6.33 -16.03
CA GLY A 30 3.51 7.43 -16.64
C GLY A 30 2.06 7.12 -17.04
N GLN A 31 1.56 5.90 -16.82
CA GLN A 31 0.13 5.58 -17.01
C GLN A 31 -0.67 5.95 -15.77
N SER A 32 -1.95 6.28 -15.97
CA SER A 32 -2.89 6.64 -14.91
C SER A 32 -3.05 5.49 -13.89
N LEU A 33 -3.01 5.83 -12.61
CA LEU A 33 -3.29 4.88 -11.54
C LEU A 33 -4.79 4.59 -11.48
N GLU A 34 -5.13 3.35 -11.15
CA GLU A 34 -6.51 2.88 -11.05
C GLU A 34 -7.04 3.08 -9.63
N SER A 35 -8.22 3.69 -9.50
CA SER A 35 -8.84 3.90 -8.18
C SER A 35 -9.22 2.55 -7.55
N CYS A 36 -8.66 2.26 -6.38
CA CYS A 36 -8.99 1.10 -5.58
C CYS A 36 -9.82 1.53 -4.36
N SER A 37 -10.92 0.82 -4.14
CA SER A 37 -11.85 1.06 -3.02
C SER A 37 -11.74 -0.04 -1.98
N CYS A 38 -10.54 -0.58 -1.76
CA CYS A 38 -10.35 -1.59 -0.72
C CYS A 38 -10.24 -0.93 0.66
N THR A 39 -10.61 -1.68 1.70
CA THR A 39 -10.60 -1.21 3.09
C THR A 39 -9.25 -1.45 3.79
N ASP A 40 -8.33 -2.14 3.10
CA ASP A 40 -7.08 -2.66 3.63
C ASP A 40 -5.95 -2.09 2.77
N ASP A 41 -5.18 -1.13 3.29
CA ASP A 41 -4.11 -0.38 2.59
C ASP A 41 -2.89 -1.27 2.19
N LYS A 42 -3.06 -2.59 2.14
CA LYS A 42 -2.03 -3.62 1.89
C LYS A 42 -1.42 -3.62 0.49
N HIS A 43 -1.80 -2.68 -0.37
CA HIS A 43 -1.30 -2.61 -1.74
C HIS A 43 0.09 -1.96 -1.80
N GLY A 44 0.49 -1.19 -0.77
CA GLY A 44 1.85 -0.71 -0.58
C GLY A 44 2.56 -1.62 0.40
N GLY A 45 3.64 -2.27 -0.03
CA GLY A 45 4.45 -3.17 0.81
C GLY A 45 4.65 -2.60 2.22
N GLY A 46 4.03 -3.28 3.19
CA GLY A 46 3.82 -2.77 4.54
C GLY A 46 5.09 -2.29 5.22
N GLN A 47 5.07 -1.00 5.57
CA GLN A 47 5.60 -0.54 6.85
C GLN A 47 4.43 -0.09 7.72
N ASP A 48 3.35 -0.86 7.73
CA ASP A 48 2.39 -0.97 8.82
C ASP A 48 2.66 -2.27 9.58
N VAL A 49 3.91 -2.47 10.01
CA VAL A 49 4.05 -3.04 11.35
C VAL A 49 3.59 -1.93 12.29
N PRO A 50 2.38 -1.99 12.89
CA PRO A 50 2.19 -1.24 14.11
C PRO A 50 3.37 -1.62 15.01
N ALA A 51 4.03 -0.61 15.56
CA ALA A 51 5.14 -0.78 16.50
C ALA A 51 4.83 -1.97 17.43
N PRO A 52 5.81 -2.86 17.72
CA PRO A 52 5.54 -4.04 18.53
C PRO A 52 4.80 -3.60 19.78
N ASP A 53 3.56 -4.05 19.93
CA ASP A 53 2.73 -3.83 21.10
C ASP A 53 3.59 -4.24 22.32
N PRO A 54 4.00 -3.32 23.21
CA PRO A 54 4.88 -3.66 24.32
C PRO A 54 4.14 -4.36 25.47
N GLU A 55 2.97 -4.96 25.23
CA GLU A 55 2.15 -5.53 26.30
C GLU A 55 1.38 -6.79 25.87
N SER A 56 2.10 -7.90 25.72
CA SER A 56 1.57 -9.18 26.22
C SER A 56 2.68 -9.86 27.00
N SER A 57 2.94 -9.25 28.15
CA SER A 57 3.75 -9.81 29.21
C SER A 57 3.07 -11.06 29.77
N GLU A 58 3.88 -12.06 30.12
CA GLU A 58 3.72 -13.03 31.23
C GLU A 58 2.44 -13.89 31.37
N SER A 59 2.60 -15.21 31.26
CA SER A 59 2.27 -16.15 32.35
C SER A 59 2.78 -17.57 32.10
N VAL A 60 3.74 -17.94 32.93
CA VAL A 60 4.16 -19.27 33.41
C VAL A 60 3.20 -20.44 33.12
N VAL A 61 3.71 -21.52 32.51
CA VAL A 61 3.54 -22.91 32.98
C VAL A 61 4.77 -23.75 32.64
#